data_AF-A0AB34C8L7-F1
#
_entry.id   AF-A0AB34C8L7-F1
#
_cell.length_a   1.000
_cell.length_b   1.000
_cell.length_c   1.000
_cell.angle_alpha   90.00
_cell.angle_beta   90.00
_cell.angle_gamma   90.00
#
_symmetry.space_group_name_H-M   'P 1'
#
loop_
_entity.id
_entity.type
_entity.pdbx_description
1 polymer ?
#
loop_
_entity_poly.entity_id
_entity_poly.type
_entity_poly.pdbx_seq_one_letter_code
_entity_poly.pdbx_strand_id
1 'polypeptide(L)'
;MLALRAACDDDELLATQLKLRFGKHTLAWKDFFFESGRYDKVWEKLAPGAQYDMPLALVGTVKSHRSPSAGATYTTTYLNCESQYNRTTDPNRQDYFEVSIGHEDGDWLRTFPVGSQLVMFGLWRRSKTTESTKPHTRV
;
A
#
# COMPACT_ATOMS: atom_id res chain seq x y z
N MET A 1 -15.66 -7.55 -5.40
CA MET A 1 -15.09 -6.34 -4.74
C MET A 1 -15.34 -5.08 -5.57
N LEU A 2 -15.01 -5.05 -6.86
CA LEU A 2 -15.33 -3.92 -7.77
C LEU A 2 -16.82 -3.56 -7.81
N ALA A 3 -17.72 -4.55 -7.85
CA ALA A 3 -19.17 -4.29 -7.80
C ALA A 3 -19.64 -3.68 -6.46
N LEU A 4 -18.97 -4.05 -5.35
CA LEU A 4 -19.26 -3.47 -4.03
C LEU A 4 -18.73 -2.03 -3.95
N ARG A 5 -17.55 -1.77 -4.54
CA ARG A 5 -17.06 -0.40 -4.72
C ARG A 5 -18.05 0.44 -5.52
N ALA A 6 -18.47 -0.03 -6.69
CA ALA A 6 -19.43 0.68 -7.53
C ALA A 6 -20.72 1.00 -6.75
N ALA A 7 -21.27 0.02 -6.03
CA ALA A 7 -22.45 0.24 -5.19
C ALA A 7 -22.22 1.24 -4.04
N CYS A 8 -21.04 1.28 -3.44
CA CYS A 8 -20.68 2.27 -2.41
C CYS A 8 -20.36 3.66 -2.99
N ASP A 9 -19.88 3.74 -4.23
CA ASP A 9 -19.67 5.02 -4.94
C ASP A 9 -21.03 5.62 -5.37
N ASP A 10 -22.01 4.78 -5.71
CA ASP A 10 -23.37 5.20 -6.11
C ASP A 10 -24.29 5.52 -4.92
N ASP A 11 -24.02 4.98 -3.72
CA ASP A 11 -24.87 5.13 -2.52
C ASP A 11 -24.02 5.39 -1.25
N GLU A 12 -23.95 6.68 -0.86
CA GLU A 12 -23.25 7.12 0.35
C GLU A 12 -23.83 6.55 1.66
N LEU A 13 -25.15 6.27 1.69
CA LEU A 13 -25.80 5.68 2.86
C LEU A 13 -25.33 4.23 3.03
N LEU A 14 -25.26 3.48 1.93
CA LEU A 14 -24.72 2.13 1.90
C LEU A 14 -23.26 2.13 2.36
N ALA A 15 -22.41 3.01 1.82
CA ALA A 15 -21.00 3.12 2.21
C ALA A 15 -20.83 3.42 3.70
N THR A 16 -21.73 4.23 4.29
CA THR A 16 -21.68 4.61 5.70
C THR A 16 -22.14 3.49 6.65
N GLN A 17 -23.07 2.64 6.21
CA GLN A 17 -23.63 1.55 7.01
C GLN A 17 -22.90 0.21 6.84
N LEU A 18 -22.12 0.05 5.76
CA LEU A 18 -21.44 -1.19 5.46
C LEU A 18 -20.32 -1.50 6.46
N LYS A 19 -20.43 -2.65 7.13
CA LYS A 19 -19.40 -3.22 8.01
C LYS A 19 -18.93 -4.55 7.45
N LEU A 20 -17.63 -4.61 7.15
CA LEU A 20 -16.95 -5.81 6.69
C LEU A 20 -16.37 -6.57 7.87
N ARG A 21 -16.62 -7.89 7.94
CA ARG A 21 -16.12 -8.76 9.00
C ARG A 21 -15.12 -9.76 8.44
N PHE A 22 -13.89 -9.69 8.93
CA PHE A 22 -12.77 -10.57 8.58
C PHE A 22 -12.25 -11.25 9.85
N GLY A 23 -12.84 -12.40 10.20
CA GLY A 23 -12.52 -13.11 11.43
C GLY A 23 -12.78 -12.26 12.68
N LYS A 24 -11.70 -11.83 13.34
CA LYS A 24 -11.74 -10.97 14.54
C LYS A 24 -11.81 -9.47 14.20
N HIS A 25 -11.57 -9.07 12.96
CA HIS A 25 -11.62 -7.67 12.54
C HIS A 25 -13.00 -7.32 12.00
N THR A 26 -13.56 -6.21 12.46
CA THR A 26 -14.74 -5.57 11.85
C THR A 26 -14.35 -4.16 11.43
N LEU A 27 -14.52 -3.84 10.15
CA LEU A 27 -14.10 -2.58 9.54
C LEU A 27 -15.26 -1.92 8.80
N ALA A 28 -15.41 -0.60 8.93
CA ALA A 28 -16.27 0.15 8.03
C ALA A 28 -15.65 0.22 6.63
N TRP A 29 -16.47 0.42 5.58
CA TRP A 29 -15.98 0.52 4.20
C TRP A 29 -14.85 1.56 4.04
N LYS A 30 -15.02 2.76 4.60
CA LYS A 30 -14.04 3.85 4.63
C LYS A 30 -12.70 3.50 5.29
N ASP A 31 -12.72 2.49 6.15
CA ASP A 31 -11.58 2.02 6.92
C ASP A 31 -10.96 0.75 6.31
N PHE A 32 -11.54 0.24 5.24
CA PHE A 32 -11.12 -0.96 4.52
C PHE A 32 -10.50 -0.63 3.16
N PHE A 33 -11.12 0.27 2.40
CA PHE A 33 -10.72 0.60 1.03
C PHE A 33 -10.02 1.97 0.96
N PHE A 34 -8.84 2.01 0.34
CA PHE A 34 -8.05 3.23 0.18
C PHE A 34 -7.59 3.39 -1.26
N GLU A 35 -7.83 4.57 -1.83
CA GLU A 35 -7.37 4.95 -3.17
C GLU A 35 -5.88 5.35 -3.17
N SER A 36 -5.33 5.48 -4.38
CA SER A 36 -3.97 5.99 -4.58
C SER A 36 -3.83 7.39 -3.96
N GLY A 37 -2.77 7.61 -3.16
CA GLY A 37 -2.53 8.89 -2.50
C GLY A 37 -3.15 9.04 -1.11
N ARG A 38 -3.64 7.95 -0.51
CA ARG A 38 -4.12 7.90 0.89
C ARG A 38 -3.36 6.89 1.76
N TYR A 39 -2.13 6.55 1.36
CA TYR A 39 -1.24 5.64 2.08
C TYR A 39 -0.78 6.20 3.42
N ASP A 40 -0.77 7.52 3.61
CA ASP A 40 -0.60 8.17 4.91
C ASP A 40 -1.67 7.72 5.92
N LYS A 41 -2.94 7.66 5.51
CA LYS A 41 -4.06 7.19 6.35
C LYS A 41 -3.92 5.71 6.69
N VAL A 42 -3.48 4.91 5.72
CA VAL A 42 -3.18 3.49 5.93
C VAL A 42 -2.06 3.34 6.95
N TRP A 43 -1.01 4.14 6.82
CA TRP A 43 0.15 4.13 7.73
C TRP A 43 -0.21 4.52 9.17
N GLU A 44 -1.05 5.53 9.37
CA GLU A 44 -1.58 5.92 10.69
C GLU A 44 -2.40 4.79 11.31
N LYS A 45 -3.16 4.06 10.50
CA LYS A 45 -4.05 2.97 10.93
C LYS A 45 -3.31 1.68 11.26
N LEU A 46 -2.18 1.42 10.60
CA LEU A 46 -1.34 0.28 10.89
C LEU A 46 -0.47 0.59 12.12
N ALA A 47 -0.84 0.02 13.27
CA ALA A 47 -0.09 0.22 14.50
C ALA A 47 1.35 -0.31 14.35
N PRO A 48 2.37 0.45 14.81
CA PRO A 48 3.75 -0.02 14.81
C PRO A 48 3.87 -1.24 15.73
N GLY A 49 4.34 -2.37 15.17
CA GLY A 49 4.45 -3.62 15.93
C GLY A 49 3.11 -4.30 16.22
N ALA A 50 2.05 -3.99 15.47
CA ALA A 50 0.78 -4.71 15.57
C ALA A 50 1.01 -6.22 15.46
N GLN A 51 0.46 -6.97 16.41
CA GLN A 51 0.54 -8.43 16.45
C GLN A 51 -0.23 -9.10 15.28
N TYR A 52 -1.15 -8.37 14.66
CA TYR A 52 -2.03 -8.86 13.60
C TYR A 52 -1.97 -7.97 12.37
N ASP A 53 -1.85 -8.60 11.21
CA ASP A 53 -1.95 -7.93 9.93
C ASP A 53 -3.41 -7.49 9.69
N MET A 54 -3.59 -6.30 9.13
CA MET A 54 -4.91 -5.71 8.93
C MET A 54 -5.45 -6.03 7.54
N PRO A 55 -6.69 -6.53 7.42
CA PRO A 55 -7.31 -6.78 6.12
C PRO A 55 -7.72 -5.44 5.50
N LEU A 56 -7.01 -5.00 4.46
CA LEU A 56 -7.27 -3.75 3.75
C LEU A 56 -7.22 -3.99 2.24
N ALA A 57 -7.87 -3.10 1.51
CA ALA A 57 -7.76 -3.03 0.06
C ALA A 57 -7.20 -1.69 -0.36
N LEU A 58 -6.09 -1.72 -1.10
CA LEU A 58 -5.35 -0.55 -1.54
C LEU A 58 -5.37 -0.46 -3.06
N VAL A 59 -5.60 0.74 -3.60
CA VAL A 59 -5.39 1.03 -5.01
C VAL A 59 -3.99 1.61 -5.19
N GLY A 60 -3.26 1.14 -6.19
CA GLY A 60 -1.93 1.64 -6.50
C GLY A 60 -1.53 1.41 -7.94
N THR A 61 -0.64 2.26 -8.44
CA THR A 61 -0.03 2.11 -9.76
C THR A 61 1.28 1.39 -9.61
N VAL A 62 1.53 0.35 -10.42
CA VAL A 62 2.80 -0.39 -10.39
C VAL A 62 3.94 0.53 -10.82
N LYS A 63 4.93 0.72 -9.94
CA LYS A 63 6.13 1.52 -10.22
C LYS A 63 7.30 0.66 -10.65
N SER A 64 7.51 -0.49 -9.98
CA SER A 64 8.66 -1.36 -10.28
C SER A 64 8.47 -2.78 -9.76
N HIS A 65 9.23 -3.70 -10.35
CA HIS A 65 9.45 -5.04 -9.81
C HIS A 65 10.90 -5.14 -9.34
N ARG A 66 11.11 -5.60 -8.11
CA ARG A 66 12.42 -5.82 -7.51
C ARG A 66 12.59 -7.30 -7.24
N SER A 67 13.31 -7.98 -8.11
CA SER A 67 13.73 -9.36 -7.88
C SER A 67 15.07 -9.43 -7.16
N PRO A 68 15.33 -10.53 -6.44
CA PRO A 68 16.64 -10.77 -5.86
C PRO A 68 17.72 -10.82 -6.94
N SER A 69 18.90 -10.29 -6.64
CA SER A 69 20.08 -10.43 -7.50
C SER A 69 20.62 -11.86 -7.47
N ALA A 70 21.39 -12.26 -8.49
CA ALA A 70 22.09 -13.54 -8.49
C ALA A 70 22.96 -13.67 -7.22
N GLY A 71 22.78 -14.74 -6.44
CA GLY A 71 23.48 -14.97 -5.18
C GLY A 71 22.83 -14.35 -3.93
N ALA A 72 21.66 -13.72 -4.04
CA ALA A 72 20.92 -13.24 -2.88
C ALA A 72 20.43 -14.40 -1.99
N THR A 73 20.42 -14.18 -0.67
CA THR A 73 19.93 -15.16 0.32
C THR A 73 18.39 -15.18 0.44
N TYR A 74 17.70 -14.30 -0.27
CA TYR A 74 16.25 -14.21 -0.31
C TYR A 74 15.75 -14.46 -1.74
N THR A 75 14.59 -15.10 -1.87
CA THR A 75 13.99 -15.45 -3.17
C THR A 75 12.77 -14.58 -3.53
N THR A 76 12.25 -13.81 -2.58
CA THR A 76 11.05 -13.00 -2.76
C THR A 76 11.26 -11.87 -3.76
N THR A 77 10.40 -11.82 -4.77
CA THR A 77 10.27 -10.66 -5.64
C THR A 77 9.24 -9.71 -5.05
N TYR A 78 9.50 -8.41 -5.17
CA TYR A 78 8.60 -7.37 -4.71
C TYR A 78 8.03 -6.58 -5.88
N LEU A 79 6.72 -6.35 -5.88
CA LEU A 79 6.06 -5.34 -6.69
C LEU A 79 5.87 -4.09 -5.82
N ASN A 80 6.45 -2.97 -6.24
CA ASN A 80 6.32 -1.69 -5.55
C ASN A 80 5.38 -0.78 -6.33
N CYS A 81 4.46 -0.14 -5.62
CA CYS A 81 3.58 0.87 -6.18
C CYS A 81 4.22 2.26 -6.16
N GLU A 82 3.63 3.20 -6.91
CA GLU A 82 3.99 4.60 -6.86
C GLU A 82 3.89 5.15 -5.43
N SER A 83 4.88 5.96 -5.05
CA SER A 83 4.96 6.50 -3.70
C SER A 83 4.06 7.72 -3.58
N GLN A 84 3.33 7.81 -2.46
CA GLN A 84 2.69 9.07 -2.08
C GLN A 84 3.72 9.97 -1.43
N TYR A 85 3.99 11.13 -2.02
CA TYR A 85 4.87 12.14 -1.45
C TYR A 85 4.06 13.15 -0.65
N ASN A 86 4.36 13.27 0.64
CA ASN A 86 3.81 14.33 1.47
C ASN A 86 4.82 15.48 1.55
N ARG A 87 4.38 16.67 1.14
CA ARG A 87 5.15 17.89 1.39
C ARG A 87 5.18 18.12 2.90
N THR A 88 6.38 18.12 3.47
CA THR A 88 6.54 18.52 4.87
C THR A 88 6.72 20.04 4.92
N THR A 89 6.49 20.65 6.09
CA THR A 89 6.74 22.07 6.31
C THR A 89 8.23 22.42 6.34
N ASP A 90 9.10 21.41 6.50
CA ASP A 90 10.55 21.57 6.42
C ASP A 90 11.00 21.38 4.96
N PRO A 91 11.58 22.42 4.32
CA PRO A 91 12.04 22.32 2.94
C PRO A 91 13.16 21.28 2.73
N ASN A 92 13.83 20.84 3.81
CA ASN A 92 14.89 19.83 3.77
C ASN A 92 14.40 18.41 4.03
N ARG A 93 13.10 18.22 4.28
CA ARG A 93 12.52 16.91 4.58
C ARG A 93 11.41 16.54 3.61
N GLN A 94 11.50 15.33 3.08
CA GLN A 94 10.47 14.76 2.23
C GLN A 94 10.02 13.41 2.79
N ASP A 95 8.76 13.33 3.20
CA ASP A 95 8.15 12.09 3.63
C ASP A 95 7.46 11.43 2.44
N TYR A 96 7.64 10.12 2.29
CA TYR A 96 6.91 9.35 1.30
C TYR A 96 6.44 8.01 1.84
N PHE A 97 5.30 7.55 1.33
CA PHE A 97 4.71 6.27 1.66
C PHE A 97 4.74 5.39 0.42
N GLU A 98 5.25 4.18 0.56
CA GLU A 98 5.31 3.19 -0.52
C GLU A 98 4.60 1.91 -0.08
N VAL A 99 3.87 1.32 -1.03
CA VAL A 99 3.19 0.03 -0.85
C VAL A 99 3.97 -1.01 -1.65
N SER A 100 4.31 -2.11 -0.99
CA SER A 100 5.06 -3.22 -1.60
C SER A 100 4.36 -4.55 -1.35
N ILE A 101 4.28 -5.37 -2.39
CA ILE A 101 3.77 -6.75 -2.32
C ILE A 101 4.93 -7.69 -2.58
N GLY A 102 5.22 -8.57 -1.63
CA GLY A 102 6.21 -9.63 -1.80
C GLY A 102 5.55 -10.95 -2.19
N HIS A 103 6.11 -11.64 -3.18
CA HIS A 103 5.70 -12.99 -3.57
C HIS A 103 6.91 -13.82 -4.00
N GLU A 104 6.86 -15.14 -3.79
CA GLU A 104 7.94 -16.05 -4.20
C GLU A 104 7.95 -16.29 -5.72
N ASP A 105 6.77 -16.41 -6.32
CA ASP A 105 6.61 -16.44 -7.77
C ASP A 105 6.76 -15.02 -8.34
N GLY A 106 8.00 -14.69 -8.73
CA GLY A 106 8.33 -13.42 -9.35
C GLY A 106 7.81 -13.28 -10.78
N ASP A 107 7.57 -14.40 -11.48
CA ASP A 107 7.06 -14.37 -12.85
C ASP A 107 5.57 -14.06 -12.86
N TRP A 108 4.82 -14.60 -11.90
CA TRP A 108 3.45 -14.18 -11.64
C TRP A 108 3.37 -12.70 -11.27
N LEU A 109 4.23 -12.19 -10.38
CA LEU A 109 4.24 -10.75 -10.06
C LEU A 109 4.51 -9.87 -11.28
N ARG A 110 5.37 -10.33 -12.21
CA ARG A 110 5.67 -9.61 -13.45
C ARG A 110 4.50 -9.58 -14.44
N THR A 111 3.46 -10.39 -14.24
CA THR A 111 2.24 -10.32 -15.08
C THR A 111 1.48 -9.00 -14.90
N PHE A 112 1.78 -8.22 -13.86
CA PHE A 112 1.24 -6.88 -13.62
C PHE A 112 2.21 -5.81 -14.14
N PRO A 113 1.98 -5.21 -15.33
CA PRO A 113 2.96 -4.32 -15.95
C PRO A 113 3.15 -3.01 -15.17
N VAL A 114 4.35 -2.43 -15.24
CA VAL A 114 4.61 -1.06 -14.75
C VAL A 114 3.67 -0.07 -15.42
N GLY A 115 3.13 0.86 -14.63
CA GLY A 115 2.10 1.82 -15.05
C GLY A 115 0.67 1.30 -14.93
N SER A 116 0.46 0.01 -14.65
CA SER A 116 -0.89 -0.54 -14.47
C SER A 116 -1.45 -0.16 -13.10
N GLN A 117 -2.74 0.20 -13.05
CA GLN A 117 -3.46 0.40 -11.80
C GLN A 117 -3.99 -0.94 -11.29
N LEU A 118 -3.73 -1.24 -10.02
CA LEU A 118 -4.15 -2.46 -9.34
C LEU A 118 -5.03 -2.13 -8.15
N VAL A 119 -5.98 -3.04 -7.87
CA VAL A 119 -6.67 -3.11 -6.57
C VAL A 119 -6.12 -4.31 -5.82
N MET A 120 -5.41 -4.04 -4.73
CA MET A 120 -4.67 -5.02 -3.96
C MET A 120 -5.40 -5.28 -2.64
N PHE A 121 -6.03 -6.43 -2.53
CA PHE A 121 -6.69 -6.87 -1.30
C PHE A 121 -5.84 -7.89 -0.57
N GLY A 122 -5.64 -7.70 0.73
CA GLY A 122 -4.88 -8.64 1.54
C GLY A 122 -4.69 -8.18 2.96
N LEU A 123 -3.78 -8.89 3.63
CA LEU A 123 -3.33 -8.59 4.97
C LEU A 123 -2.11 -7.66 4.89
N TRP A 124 -2.23 -6.49 5.49
CA TRP A 124 -1.23 -5.44 5.45
C TRP A 124 -0.61 -5.22 6.81
N ARG A 125 0.69 -4.97 6.80
CA ARG A 125 1.45 -4.60 7.99
C ARG A 125 2.34 -3.41 7.69
N ARG A 126 2.63 -2.65 8.74
CA ARG A 126 3.55 -1.54 8.66
C ARG A 126 4.98 -2.05 8.56
N SER A 127 5.71 -1.62 7.54
CA SER A 127 7.16 -1.84 7.44
C SER A 127 7.92 -0.89 8.35
N LYS A 128 9.22 -1.15 8.57
CA LYS A 128 10.07 -0.23 9.32
C LYS A 128 10.24 1.08 8.55
N THR A 129 10.16 2.21 9.25
CA THR A 129 10.54 3.50 8.67
C THR A 129 12.03 3.47 8.33
N THR A 130 12.38 3.95 7.13
CA THR A 130 13.77 4.14 6.72
C THR A 130 13.98 5.63 6.47
N GLU A 131 15.05 6.18 7.03
CA GLU A 131 15.47 7.56 6.78
C GLU A 131 16.78 7.54 5.98
N SER A 132 16.88 8.39 4.96
CA SER A 132 18.09 8.53 4.16
C SER A 132 18.38 10.01 3.94
N THR A 133 19.59 10.43 4.30
CA THR A 133 20.07 11.80 4.07
C THR A 133 20.84 11.83 2.76
N LYS A 134 20.46 12.74 1.86
CA LYS A 134 21.24 13.04 0.66
C LYS A 134 22.03 14.34 0.87
N PRO A 135 23.33 14.40 0.54
CA PRO A 135 24.08 15.64 0.62
C PRO A 135 23.46 16.66 -0.35
N HIS A 136 23.27 17.89 0.13
CA HIS A 136 22.77 18.99 -0.70
C HIS A 136 23.78 19.22 -1.84
N THR A 137 23.37 18.94 -3.08
CA THR A 137 24.19 19.26 -4.25
C THR A 137 24.27 20.79 -4.33
N ARG A 138 25.45 21.37 -4.10
CA ARG A 138 25.71 22.77 -4.46
C ARG A 138 25.69 22.83 -5.99
N VAL A 139 24.67 23.49 -6.54
CA VAL A 139 24.65 23.93 -7.95
C VAL A 139 25.46 25.22 -8.04
#